data_AF-N4TN58-F1
#
_entry.id   AF-N4TN58-F1
#
_cell.length_a   1.000
_cell.length_b   1.000
_cell.length_c   1.000
_cell.angle_alpha   90.00
_cell.angle_beta   90.00
_cell.angle_gamma   90.00
#
_symmetry.space_group_name_H-M   'P 1'
#
loop_
_entity.id
_entity.type
_entity.pdbx_description
1 polymer ?
#
loop_
_entity_poly.entity_id
_entity_poly.type
_entity_poly.pdbx_seq_one_letter_code
_entity_poly.pdbx_strand_id
1 'polypeptide(L)'
;MCGLSELVVESRQLWTGISCRVFDNPVSEEYRDLVTILSHPPLRRLELSLACGSEAREKWPSFRSGLLLKALSKAKNLQDLRLYTSITLISRKWNDFVDDEENGMPLQSIFPINEWSNLRRFALSRSFVKQRDIMTLITALPLTLESLELSFLSFLLREGNYRNLLQDMRDNLGWRERLAGNQPKLIVFVVETELTTDGAAIDVSHAAMDYMYHYGENPFVEKQIMEVVEGKGTLVDFLDPMYDEEWYYHRIASV
;
A
#
# COMPACT_ATOMS: atom_id res chain seq x y z
N MET A 1 -9.60 -10.22 -30.09
CA MET A 1 -9.87 -8.81 -29.76
C MET A 1 -8.81 -8.38 -28.77
N CYS A 2 -8.14 -7.25 -29.00
CA CYS A 2 -7.23 -6.66 -28.02
C CYS A 2 -8.06 -5.79 -27.08
N GLY A 3 -8.10 -6.12 -25.79
CA GLY A 3 -8.82 -5.37 -24.76
C GLY A 3 -7.83 -4.75 -23.77
N LEU A 4 -8.24 -3.68 -23.09
CA LEU A 4 -7.40 -3.03 -22.08
C LEU A 4 -7.34 -3.92 -20.83
N SER A 5 -6.28 -4.73 -20.70
CA SER A 5 -6.07 -5.60 -19.55
C SER A 5 -5.48 -4.87 -18.34
N GLU A 6 -4.83 -3.73 -18.54
CA GLU A 6 -4.10 -3.01 -17.50
C GLU A 6 -4.29 -1.50 -17.62
N LEU A 7 -4.42 -0.81 -16.49
CA LEU A 7 -4.25 0.63 -16.37
C LEU A 7 -3.13 0.88 -15.36
N VAL A 8 -2.03 1.47 -15.80
CA VAL A 8 -0.87 1.79 -14.95
C VAL A 8 -0.61 3.29 -15.02
N VAL A 9 -0.76 3.95 -13.87
CA VAL A 9 -0.41 5.35 -13.65
C VAL A 9 0.63 5.37 -12.53
N GLU A 10 1.87 5.00 -12.89
CA GLU A 10 2.99 4.91 -11.97
C GLU A 10 3.71 6.27 -11.85
N SER A 11 4.16 6.63 -10.65
CA SER A 11 5.00 7.82 -10.41
C SER A 11 6.47 7.52 -10.10
N ARG A 12 6.90 6.24 -10.09
CA ARG A 12 8.27 5.80 -9.72
C ARG A 12 8.75 6.41 -8.41
N GLN A 13 7.92 6.32 -7.38
CA GLN A 13 8.14 6.94 -6.05
C GLN A 13 8.24 8.48 -6.04
N LEU A 14 8.12 9.17 -7.17
CA LEU A 14 8.04 10.63 -7.23
C LEU A 14 6.71 11.14 -6.67
N TRP A 15 6.75 12.39 -6.20
CA TRP A 15 5.66 13.18 -5.58
C TRP A 15 4.56 13.62 -6.57
N THR A 16 4.21 12.77 -7.55
CA THR A 16 3.26 13.06 -8.63
C THR A 16 2.27 11.91 -8.83
N GLY A 17 1.27 12.14 -9.67
CA GLY A 17 0.16 11.21 -9.92
C GLY A 17 -1.08 11.92 -10.44
N ILE A 18 -2.17 11.20 -10.61
CA ILE A 18 -3.48 11.82 -10.85
C ILE A 18 -3.92 12.55 -9.57
N SER A 19 -4.39 13.79 -9.69
CA SER A 19 -4.95 14.53 -8.55
C SER A 19 -6.08 13.74 -7.91
N CYS A 20 -6.00 13.47 -6.60
CA CYS A 20 -7.06 12.78 -5.87
C CYS A 20 -8.43 13.49 -5.96
N ARG A 21 -8.41 14.81 -6.24
CA ARG A 21 -9.61 15.64 -6.44
C ARG A 21 -10.50 15.20 -7.62
N VAL A 22 -10.03 14.27 -8.46
CA VAL A 22 -10.93 13.52 -9.38
C VAL A 22 -12.08 12.84 -8.63
N PHE A 23 -11.90 12.52 -7.34
CA PHE A 23 -12.93 11.94 -6.47
C PHE A 23 -13.74 12.97 -5.65
N ASP A 24 -13.63 14.27 -5.95
CA ASP A 24 -14.44 15.33 -5.31
C ASP A 24 -15.83 15.48 -5.97
N ASN A 25 -15.95 15.20 -7.28
CA ASN A 25 -17.14 15.52 -8.07
C ASN A 25 -17.55 14.37 -9.02
N PRO A 26 -18.75 13.78 -8.89
CA PRO A 26 -19.16 12.65 -9.72
C PRO A 26 -19.56 13.03 -11.16
N VAL A 27 -19.70 14.33 -11.48
CA VAL A 27 -20.04 14.80 -12.84
C VAL A 27 -18.83 15.27 -13.65
N SER A 28 -17.62 15.29 -13.08
CA SER A 28 -16.41 15.62 -13.84
C SER A 28 -16.14 14.61 -14.95
N GLU A 29 -15.53 15.06 -16.04
CA GLU A 29 -15.23 14.18 -17.18
C GLU A 29 -14.15 13.17 -16.79
N GLU A 30 -13.14 13.61 -16.05
CA GLU A 30 -12.03 12.78 -15.56
C GLU A 30 -12.51 11.63 -14.66
N TYR A 31 -13.50 11.87 -13.79
CA TYR A 31 -14.09 10.80 -12.97
C TYR A 31 -14.89 9.81 -13.82
N ARG A 32 -15.68 10.32 -14.79
CA ARG A 32 -16.50 9.48 -15.67
C ARG A 32 -15.66 8.63 -16.62
N ASP A 33 -14.55 9.16 -17.11
CA ASP A 33 -13.59 8.45 -17.94
C ASP A 33 -12.86 7.37 -17.13
N LEU A 34 -12.40 7.69 -15.92
CA LEU A 34 -11.83 6.70 -15.01
C LEU A 34 -12.83 5.58 -14.69
N VAL A 35 -14.09 5.91 -14.35
CA VAL A 35 -15.16 4.91 -14.13
C VAL A 35 -15.40 4.06 -15.38
N THR A 36 -15.31 4.64 -16.58
CA THR A 36 -15.47 3.93 -17.86
C THR A 36 -14.33 2.94 -18.08
N ILE A 37 -13.09 3.34 -17.82
CA ILE A 37 -11.90 2.48 -17.90
C ILE A 37 -11.99 1.34 -16.86
N LEU A 38 -12.32 1.65 -15.61
CA LEU A 38 -12.47 0.65 -14.54
C LEU A 38 -13.64 -0.32 -14.76
N SER A 39 -14.63 0.07 -15.58
CA SER A 39 -15.73 -0.82 -15.98
C SER A 39 -15.37 -1.76 -17.14
N HIS A 40 -14.17 -1.66 -17.73
CA HIS A 40 -13.78 -2.47 -18.88
C HIS A 40 -13.58 -3.95 -18.48
N PRO A 41 -14.40 -4.91 -18.97
CA PRO A 41 -14.39 -6.28 -18.43
C PRO A 41 -13.06 -7.05 -18.53
N PRO A 42 -12.20 -6.82 -19.54
CA PRO A 42 -10.83 -7.35 -19.61
C PRO A 42 -9.85 -6.83 -18.55
N LEU A 43 -10.13 -5.75 -17.81
CA LEU A 43 -9.17 -5.17 -16.86
C LEU A 43 -8.82 -6.18 -15.74
N ARG A 44 -7.53 -6.31 -15.45
CA ARG A 44 -6.93 -7.24 -14.46
C ARG A 44 -5.90 -6.55 -13.55
N ARG A 45 -5.11 -5.61 -14.08
CA ARG A 45 -4.16 -4.79 -13.31
C ARG A 45 -4.65 -3.35 -13.24
N LEU A 46 -4.65 -2.78 -12.03
CA LEU A 46 -4.84 -1.36 -11.79
C LEU A 46 -3.73 -0.84 -10.88
N GLU A 47 -3.00 0.15 -11.35
CA GLU A 47 -1.99 0.85 -10.58
C GLU A 47 -2.23 2.35 -10.67
N LEU A 48 -2.40 2.99 -9.50
CA LEU A 48 -2.76 4.40 -9.37
C LEU A 48 -1.85 5.09 -8.35
N SER A 49 -0.90 5.88 -8.83
CA SER A 49 -0.30 6.97 -8.06
C SER A 49 -1.26 8.16 -8.00
N LEU A 50 -1.66 8.55 -6.79
CA LEU A 50 -2.52 9.69 -6.52
C LEU A 50 -1.75 10.85 -5.88
N ALA A 51 -1.81 12.02 -6.52
CA ALA A 51 -1.33 13.27 -5.95
C ALA A 51 -2.33 13.78 -4.90
N CYS A 52 -1.96 13.70 -3.62
CA CYS A 52 -2.86 13.92 -2.48
C CYS A 52 -2.78 15.34 -1.88
N GLY A 53 -1.81 16.17 -2.29
CA GLY A 53 -1.72 17.59 -1.90
C GLY A 53 -1.91 17.85 -0.40
N SER A 54 -3.03 18.50 -0.05
CA SER A 54 -3.41 18.87 1.32
C SER A 54 -4.40 17.90 2.01
N GLU A 55 -4.84 16.82 1.36
CA GLU A 55 -5.88 15.89 1.86
C GLU A 55 -5.68 15.46 3.31
N ALA A 56 -4.45 15.12 3.69
CA ALA A 56 -4.09 14.70 5.05
C ALA A 56 -4.43 15.74 6.14
N ARG A 57 -4.38 17.04 5.78
CA ARG A 57 -4.73 18.16 6.67
C ARG A 57 -6.21 18.53 6.60
N GLU A 58 -6.88 18.17 5.50
CA GLU A 58 -8.29 18.43 5.23
C GLU A 58 -9.20 17.24 5.64
N LYS A 59 -8.64 16.21 6.29
CA LYS A 59 -9.31 14.96 6.72
C LYS A 59 -9.78 14.06 5.56
N TRP A 60 -9.04 14.05 4.45
CA TRP A 60 -9.26 13.16 3.28
C TRP A 60 -10.61 13.33 2.56
N PRO A 61 -11.07 14.56 2.22
CA PRO A 61 -12.39 14.77 1.60
C PRO A 61 -12.57 13.99 0.28
N SER A 62 -11.54 13.90 -0.57
CA SER A 62 -11.59 13.13 -1.83
C SER A 62 -11.81 11.62 -1.56
N PHE A 63 -11.22 11.09 -0.49
CA PHE A 63 -11.33 9.67 -0.14
C PHE A 63 -12.58 9.37 0.70
N ARG A 64 -13.10 10.34 1.47
CA ARG A 64 -14.35 10.24 2.24
C ARG A 64 -15.61 10.43 1.39
N SER A 65 -15.51 10.97 0.17
CA SER A 65 -16.65 11.12 -0.76
C SER A 65 -17.30 9.80 -1.18
N GLY A 66 -16.58 8.68 -1.02
CA GLY A 66 -16.97 7.35 -1.49
C GLY A 66 -17.00 7.23 -3.02
N LEU A 67 -16.51 8.22 -3.78
CA LEU A 67 -16.40 8.13 -5.23
C LEU A 67 -15.28 7.16 -5.66
N LEU A 68 -14.15 7.14 -4.96
CA LEU A 68 -13.08 6.16 -5.21
C LEU A 68 -13.58 4.71 -5.01
N LEU A 69 -14.31 4.43 -3.91
CA LEU A 69 -14.98 3.14 -3.69
C LEU A 69 -15.95 2.77 -4.82
N LYS A 70 -16.80 3.72 -5.25
CA LYS A 70 -17.75 3.50 -6.36
C LYS A 70 -17.03 3.20 -7.68
N ALA A 71 -15.93 3.90 -7.97
CA ALA A 71 -15.12 3.68 -9.17
C ALA A 71 -14.43 2.32 -9.13
N LEU A 72 -13.76 2.00 -8.02
CA LEU A 72 -13.08 0.71 -7.78
C LEU A 72 -14.05 -0.48 -7.83
N SER A 73 -15.31 -0.32 -7.39
CA SER A 73 -16.33 -1.37 -7.44
C SER A 73 -16.71 -1.86 -8.86
N LYS A 74 -16.31 -1.11 -9.90
CA LYS A 74 -16.53 -1.49 -11.30
C LYS A 74 -15.54 -2.55 -11.78
N ALA A 75 -14.33 -2.53 -11.23
CA ALA A 75 -13.22 -3.39 -11.64
C ALA A 75 -13.29 -4.78 -10.96
N LYS A 76 -14.41 -5.48 -11.13
CA LYS A 76 -14.72 -6.77 -10.44
C LYS A 76 -13.76 -7.91 -10.74
N ASN A 77 -13.03 -7.83 -11.85
CA ASN A 77 -12.10 -8.88 -12.29
C ASN A 77 -10.63 -8.60 -11.92
N LEU A 78 -10.35 -7.61 -11.07
CA LEU A 78 -8.98 -7.29 -10.66
C LEU A 78 -8.26 -8.51 -10.06
N GLN A 79 -7.01 -8.64 -10.49
CA GLN A 79 -6.03 -9.60 -9.98
C GLN A 79 -4.84 -8.87 -9.35
N ASP A 80 -4.57 -7.64 -9.78
CA ASP A 80 -3.47 -6.82 -9.28
C ASP A 80 -3.98 -5.39 -9.03
N LEU A 81 -3.88 -4.92 -7.79
CA LEU A 81 -4.23 -3.56 -7.40
C LEU A 81 -3.08 -2.93 -6.63
N ARG A 82 -2.62 -1.77 -7.09
CA ARG A 82 -1.61 -0.95 -6.43
C ARG A 82 -2.13 0.47 -6.25
N LEU A 83 -2.24 0.93 -5.00
CA LEU A 83 -2.61 2.31 -4.68
C LEU A 83 -1.44 3.00 -3.97
N TYR A 84 -0.85 3.98 -4.64
CA TYR A 84 0.27 4.77 -4.16
C TYR A 84 -0.19 6.21 -3.96
N THR A 85 0.27 6.86 -2.89
CA THR A 85 -0.20 8.20 -2.51
C THR A 85 0.97 9.16 -2.32
N SER A 86 0.87 10.41 -2.79
CA SER A 86 1.97 11.38 -2.72
C SER A 86 2.14 12.04 -1.34
N ILE A 87 1.78 11.35 -0.25
CA ILE A 87 1.73 11.93 1.09
C ILE A 87 3.17 12.09 1.60
N THR A 88 3.47 13.29 2.10
CA THR A 88 4.80 13.63 2.60
C THR A 88 5.14 12.84 3.86
N LEU A 89 6.20 12.02 3.77
CA LEU A 89 6.86 11.38 4.90
C LEU A 89 7.70 12.44 5.63
N ILE A 90 6.96 13.26 6.37
CA ILE A 90 7.34 14.39 7.21
C ILE A 90 6.34 14.29 8.37
N SER A 91 6.65 14.41 9.66
CA SER A 91 7.94 14.29 10.35
C SER A 91 7.72 13.85 11.80
N ARG A 92 8.77 13.75 12.62
CA ARG A 92 8.58 13.77 14.10
C ARG A 92 7.89 15.07 14.58
N LYS A 93 7.76 16.08 13.71
CA LYS A 93 6.92 17.28 13.88
C LYS A 93 5.45 17.13 13.43
N TRP A 94 5.09 16.11 12.63
CA TRP A 94 3.67 15.78 12.40
C TRP A 94 3.00 15.14 13.62
N ASN A 95 3.76 14.91 14.70
CA ASN A 95 3.20 14.67 16.03
C ASN A 95 2.22 15.78 16.48
N ASP A 96 2.24 16.97 15.86
CA ASP A 96 1.29 18.06 16.12
C ASP A 96 -0.07 17.90 15.39
N PHE A 97 -0.20 16.95 14.44
CA PHE A 97 -1.46 16.61 13.75
C PHE A 97 -2.13 15.34 14.32
N VAL A 98 -1.68 14.86 15.48
CA VAL A 98 -1.98 13.50 15.96
C VAL A 98 -3.36 13.30 16.56
N ASP A 99 -3.83 14.25 17.37
CA ASP A 99 -4.92 13.99 18.33
C ASP A 99 -6.33 13.92 17.70
N ASP A 100 -6.43 13.97 16.36
CA ASP A 100 -7.69 13.78 15.66
C ASP A 100 -7.74 12.42 14.96
N GLU A 101 -8.58 11.53 15.48
CA GLU A 101 -8.83 10.20 14.94
C GLU A 101 -9.30 10.21 13.46
N GLU A 102 -9.83 11.33 12.96
CA GLU A 102 -10.27 11.48 11.56
C GLU A 102 -9.11 11.74 10.59
N ASN A 103 -7.90 11.96 11.09
CA ASN A 103 -6.72 12.19 10.24
C ASN A 103 -6.18 10.91 9.59
N GLY A 104 -6.64 9.72 9.98
CA GLY A 104 -6.30 8.46 9.30
C GLY A 104 -7.04 8.30 7.97
N MET A 105 -6.34 7.79 6.94
CA MET A 105 -6.94 7.56 5.61
C MET A 105 -8.08 6.51 5.70
N PRO A 106 -9.28 6.77 5.15
CA PRO A 106 -10.47 5.96 5.40
C PRO A 106 -10.50 4.69 4.54
N LEU A 107 -9.64 3.71 4.84
CA LEU A 107 -9.42 2.51 4.00
C LEU A 107 -10.71 1.75 3.62
N GLN A 108 -11.66 1.63 4.55
CA GLN A 108 -12.96 0.99 4.32
C GLN A 108 -13.88 1.79 3.38
N SER A 109 -13.69 3.11 3.27
CA SER A 109 -14.38 4.00 2.31
C SER A 109 -13.67 4.08 0.97
N ILE A 110 -12.58 3.33 0.78
CA ILE A 110 -11.77 3.28 -0.44
C ILE A 110 -11.91 1.92 -1.13
N PHE A 111 -11.69 0.82 -0.40
CA PHE A 111 -11.49 -0.49 -1.01
C PHE A 111 -12.73 -1.41 -0.92
N PRO A 112 -13.38 -1.75 -2.05
CA PRO A 112 -14.48 -2.72 -2.09
C PRO A 112 -13.94 -4.17 -2.12
N ILE A 113 -13.14 -4.57 -1.12
CA ILE A 113 -12.43 -5.86 -1.13
C ILE A 113 -13.34 -7.08 -1.41
N ASN A 114 -14.56 -7.07 -0.87
CA ASN A 114 -15.55 -8.13 -1.07
C ASN A 114 -15.99 -8.33 -2.54
N GLU A 115 -15.73 -7.37 -3.43
CA GLU A 115 -16.01 -7.46 -4.87
C GLU A 115 -14.87 -8.13 -5.67
N TRP A 116 -13.70 -8.36 -5.05
CA TRP A 116 -12.46 -8.76 -5.73
C TRP A 116 -11.99 -10.17 -5.38
N SER A 117 -12.85 -11.17 -5.59
CA SER A 117 -12.54 -12.58 -5.29
C SER A 117 -11.32 -13.17 -6.03
N ASN A 118 -10.88 -12.52 -7.11
CA ASN A 118 -9.73 -12.95 -7.93
C ASN A 118 -8.42 -12.19 -7.60
N LEU A 119 -8.42 -11.32 -6.58
CA LEU A 119 -7.26 -10.49 -6.25
C LEU A 119 -6.07 -11.34 -5.77
N ARG A 120 -4.96 -11.26 -6.51
CA ARG A 120 -3.71 -11.95 -6.24
C ARG A 120 -2.65 -11.02 -5.65
N ARG A 121 -2.63 -9.76 -6.07
CA ARG A 121 -1.66 -8.76 -5.61
C ARG A 121 -2.38 -7.52 -5.13
N PHE A 122 -2.04 -7.09 -3.92
CA PHE A 122 -2.51 -5.84 -3.33
C PHE A 122 -1.32 -5.04 -2.83
N ALA A 123 -1.19 -3.78 -3.23
CA ALA A 123 -0.21 -2.86 -2.68
C ALA A 123 -0.88 -1.58 -2.16
N LEU A 124 -0.52 -1.22 -0.94
CA LEU A 124 -0.82 0.08 -0.36
C LEU A 124 0.51 0.75 0.02
N SER A 125 0.76 1.94 -0.53
CA SER A 125 2.03 2.62 -0.34
C SER A 125 1.88 4.10 0.01
N ARG A 126 2.79 4.59 0.85
CA ARG A 126 2.91 6.00 1.28
C ARG A 126 1.67 6.56 1.97
N SER A 127 0.89 5.70 2.63
CA SER A 127 -0.40 6.06 3.23
C SER A 127 -0.30 6.38 4.73
N PHE A 128 -1.16 7.30 5.20
CA PHE A 128 -1.28 7.65 6.62
C PHE A 128 -2.43 6.86 7.26
N VAL A 129 -2.14 5.96 8.20
CA VAL A 129 -3.02 4.84 8.55
C VAL A 129 -3.11 4.54 10.05
N LYS A 130 -4.15 3.79 10.44
CA LYS A 130 -4.26 3.13 11.75
C LYS A 130 -4.00 1.63 11.59
N GLN A 131 -3.26 1.00 12.50
CA GLN A 131 -2.95 -0.44 12.44
C GLN A 131 -4.22 -1.30 12.45
N ARG A 132 -5.22 -0.94 13.26
CA ARG A 132 -6.53 -1.62 13.31
C ARG A 132 -7.25 -1.63 11.94
N ASP A 133 -7.14 -0.54 11.18
CA ASP A 133 -7.84 -0.36 9.90
C ASP A 133 -7.10 -1.14 8.79
N ILE A 134 -5.77 -1.19 8.86
CA ILE A 134 -4.92 -2.06 8.04
C ILE A 134 -5.19 -3.55 8.34
N MET A 135 -5.24 -3.96 9.61
CA MET A 135 -5.56 -5.33 9.99
C MET A 135 -6.96 -5.75 9.54
N THR A 136 -7.94 -4.84 9.64
CA THR A 136 -9.29 -5.08 9.10
C THR A 136 -9.26 -5.28 7.58
N LEU A 137 -8.50 -4.43 6.86
CA LEU A 137 -8.33 -4.52 5.40
C LEU A 137 -7.69 -5.85 4.99
N ILE A 138 -6.57 -6.23 5.62
CA ILE A 138 -5.82 -7.45 5.27
C ILE A 138 -6.62 -8.71 5.61
N THR A 139 -7.35 -8.72 6.73
CA THR A 139 -8.22 -9.85 7.12
C THR A 139 -9.36 -10.06 6.11
N ALA A 140 -9.81 -9.01 5.42
CA ALA A 140 -10.82 -9.10 4.38
C ALA A 140 -10.27 -9.53 3.00
N LEU A 141 -8.95 -9.50 2.77
CA LEU A 141 -8.36 -9.89 1.48
C LEU A 141 -8.64 -11.37 1.17
N PRO A 142 -8.89 -11.72 -0.11
CA PRO A 142 -9.30 -13.07 -0.46
C PRO A 142 -8.17 -14.09 -0.29
N LEU A 143 -8.53 -15.37 -0.14
CA LEU A 143 -7.58 -16.48 -0.05
C LEU A 143 -6.72 -16.67 -1.32
N THR A 144 -7.09 -16.04 -2.43
CA THR A 144 -6.36 -15.97 -3.69
C THR A 144 -5.16 -15.00 -3.68
N LEU A 145 -4.95 -14.28 -2.58
CA LEU A 145 -3.82 -13.37 -2.40
C LEU A 145 -2.48 -14.11 -2.42
N GLU A 146 -1.63 -13.76 -3.39
CA GLU A 146 -0.27 -14.25 -3.62
C GLU A 146 0.79 -13.24 -3.15
N SER A 147 0.47 -11.94 -3.11
CA SER A 147 1.38 -10.87 -2.66
C SER A 147 0.66 -9.70 -2.00
N LEU A 148 1.24 -9.19 -0.91
CA LEU A 148 0.83 -8.00 -0.18
C LEU A 148 2.03 -7.05 -0.05
N GLU A 149 1.89 -5.81 -0.54
CA GLU A 149 2.84 -4.73 -0.26
C GLU A 149 2.23 -3.72 0.72
N LEU A 150 3.00 -3.38 1.76
CA LEU A 150 2.65 -2.41 2.80
C LEU A 150 3.84 -1.47 3.02
N SER A 151 4.13 -0.60 2.05
CA SER A 151 5.36 0.20 2.03
C SER A 151 5.12 1.65 2.44
N PHE A 152 6.13 2.27 3.04
CA PHE A 152 6.14 3.69 3.40
C PHE A 152 4.90 4.13 4.21
N LEU A 153 4.32 3.23 5.01
CA LEU A 153 3.15 3.52 5.83
C LEU A 153 3.57 4.40 7.00
N SER A 154 2.85 5.51 7.17
CA SER A 154 3.00 6.38 8.33
C SER A 154 1.82 6.15 9.26
N PHE A 155 2.10 5.75 10.49
CA PHE A 155 1.06 5.41 11.47
C PHE A 155 0.68 6.64 12.28
N LEU A 156 -0.62 6.84 12.50
CA LEU A 156 -1.11 7.77 13.52
C LEU A 156 -0.44 7.44 14.87
N LEU A 157 0.04 8.46 15.59
CA LEU A 157 0.72 8.24 16.87
C LEU A 157 -0.25 7.55 17.85
N ARG A 158 0.25 6.50 18.52
CA ARG A 158 -0.52 5.56 19.37
C ARG A 158 -1.48 4.60 18.63
N GLU A 159 -1.76 4.81 17.35
CA GLU A 159 -2.59 3.93 16.52
C GLU A 159 -1.80 2.83 15.79
N GLY A 160 -0.51 2.67 16.08
CA GLY A 160 0.30 1.53 15.65
C GLY A 160 1.74 1.87 15.25
N ASN A 161 2.41 0.88 14.67
CA ASN A 161 3.70 0.97 14.00
C ASN A 161 3.97 -0.35 13.24
N TYR A 162 5.01 -0.39 12.42
CA TYR A 162 5.37 -1.59 11.67
C TYR A 162 5.68 -2.82 12.54
N ARG A 163 6.35 -2.66 13.68
CA ARG A 163 6.69 -3.78 14.59
C ARG A 163 5.44 -4.49 15.06
N ASN A 164 4.49 -3.72 15.60
CA ASN A 164 3.23 -4.21 16.13
C ASN A 164 2.32 -4.73 15.01
N LEU A 165 2.29 -4.09 13.84
CA LEU A 165 1.53 -4.57 12.68
C LEU A 165 2.04 -5.95 12.23
N LEU A 166 3.35 -6.15 12.07
CA LEU A 166 3.90 -7.46 11.71
C LEU A 166 3.55 -8.53 12.76
N GLN A 167 3.57 -8.17 14.05
CA GLN A 167 3.18 -9.09 15.11
C GLN A 167 1.69 -9.47 15.01
N ASP A 168 0.79 -8.50 14.89
CA ASP A 168 -0.64 -8.76 14.71
C ASP A 168 -0.92 -9.60 13.45
N MET A 169 -0.23 -9.31 12.35
CA MET A 169 -0.32 -10.10 11.12
C MET A 169 0.10 -11.55 11.33
N ARG A 170 1.25 -11.76 12.00
CA ARG A 170 1.80 -13.09 12.31
C ARG A 170 0.88 -13.89 13.22
N ASP A 171 0.34 -13.25 14.26
CA ASP A 171 -0.42 -13.92 15.32
C ASP A 171 -1.88 -14.19 14.93
N ASN A 172 -2.47 -13.42 14.00
CA ASN A 172 -3.93 -13.46 13.73
C ASN A 172 -4.33 -13.89 12.30
N LEU A 173 -3.48 -13.77 11.28
CA LEU A 173 -3.93 -14.01 9.88
C LEU A 173 -3.95 -15.48 9.46
N GLY A 174 -3.38 -16.39 10.27
CA GLY A 174 -3.27 -17.81 9.91
C GLY A 174 -2.43 -18.08 8.66
N TRP A 175 -1.54 -17.15 8.30
CA TRP A 175 -0.74 -17.24 7.07
C TRP A 175 0.38 -18.27 7.21
N ARG A 176 0.95 -18.44 8.40
CA ARG A 176 2.05 -19.36 8.68
C ARG A 176 1.64 -20.83 8.52
N GLU A 177 0.37 -21.11 8.78
CA GLU A 177 -0.27 -22.42 8.70
C GLU A 177 -0.65 -22.81 7.26
N ARG A 178 -0.57 -21.87 6.30
CA ARG A 178 -0.77 -22.17 4.87
C ARG A 178 0.39 -23.02 4.37
N LEU A 179 0.08 -23.90 3.40
CA LEU A 179 1.10 -24.61 2.61
C LEU A 179 2.08 -23.60 2.01
N ALA A 180 3.38 -23.91 2.00
CA ALA A 180 4.44 -22.96 1.62
C ALA A 180 4.20 -22.26 0.28
N GLY A 181 3.71 -22.98 -0.75
CA GLY A 181 3.38 -22.39 -2.05
C GLY A 181 2.15 -21.45 -2.08
N ASN A 182 1.39 -21.37 -0.99
CA ASN A 182 0.18 -20.54 -0.83
C ASN A 182 0.36 -19.45 0.25
N GLN A 183 1.57 -19.27 0.77
CA GLN A 183 1.92 -18.20 1.73
C GLN A 183 2.08 -16.88 0.96
N PRO A 184 1.28 -15.83 1.25
CA PRO A 184 1.38 -14.56 0.54
C PRO A 184 2.75 -13.90 0.76
N LYS A 185 3.37 -13.43 -0.31
CA LYS A 185 4.62 -12.68 -0.21
C LYS A 185 4.35 -11.32 0.40
N LEU A 186 5.15 -10.94 1.41
CA LEU A 186 5.04 -9.68 2.11
C LEU A 186 6.19 -8.76 1.69
N ILE A 187 5.83 -7.61 1.17
CA ILE A 187 6.77 -6.62 0.62
C ILE A 187 6.66 -5.35 1.45
N VAL A 188 7.79 -4.88 1.96
CA VAL A 188 7.85 -3.73 2.86
C VAL A 188 9.11 -2.93 2.56
N PHE A 189 8.92 -1.73 1.99
CA PHE A 189 9.96 -0.69 1.95
C PHE A 189 9.66 0.38 3.00
N VAL A 190 10.71 0.90 3.64
CA VAL A 190 10.65 2.02 4.57
C VAL A 190 11.74 3.05 4.25
N VAL A 191 11.65 4.24 4.84
CA VAL A 191 12.73 5.23 4.82
C VAL A 191 13.22 5.45 6.25
N GLU A 192 14.54 5.42 6.45
CA GLU A 192 15.14 5.59 7.78
C GLU A 192 15.19 7.06 8.21
N THR A 193 15.45 7.97 7.27
CA THR A 193 15.40 9.41 7.49
C THR A 193 14.77 10.13 6.31
N GLU A 194 14.08 11.24 6.59
CA GLU A 194 13.36 12.06 5.61
C GLU A 194 14.30 12.92 4.74
N LEU A 195 15.61 12.74 4.93
CA LEU A 195 16.69 13.43 4.22
C LEU A 195 17.39 12.52 3.21
N THR A 196 17.08 11.22 3.17
CA THR A 196 17.57 10.35 2.09
C THR A 196 16.89 10.73 0.78
N THR A 197 17.71 11.16 -0.16
CA THR A 197 17.45 11.44 -1.58
C THR A 197 16.25 10.72 -2.20
N ASP A 198 15.49 11.46 -3.03
CA ASP A 198 14.46 10.89 -3.90
C ASP A 198 14.98 9.58 -4.55
N GLY A 199 14.22 8.50 -4.43
CA GLY A 199 14.60 7.16 -4.91
C GLY A 199 15.08 6.18 -3.83
N ALA A 200 15.76 6.64 -2.78
CA ALA A 200 16.37 5.76 -1.78
C ALA A 200 15.35 5.20 -0.78
N ALA A 201 15.45 3.90 -0.48
CA ALA A 201 14.65 3.22 0.54
C ALA A 201 15.38 2.02 1.16
N ILE A 202 14.86 1.49 2.27
CA ILE A 202 15.29 0.23 2.86
C ILE A 202 14.24 -0.84 2.56
N ASP A 203 14.64 -1.86 1.81
CA ASP A 203 13.91 -3.12 1.63
C ASP A 203 14.10 -4.00 2.86
N VAL A 204 13.03 -4.24 3.62
CA VAL A 204 13.02 -5.17 4.77
C VAL A 204 12.22 -6.43 4.47
N SER A 205 11.79 -6.64 3.23
CA SER A 205 10.85 -7.71 2.83
C SER A 205 11.37 -9.09 3.19
N HIS A 206 12.65 -9.38 2.98
CA HIS A 206 13.27 -10.66 3.36
C HIS A 206 13.18 -10.93 4.87
N ALA A 207 13.52 -9.94 5.71
CA ALA A 207 13.47 -10.10 7.16
C ALA A 207 12.02 -10.14 7.70
N ALA A 208 11.10 -9.41 7.05
CA ALA A 208 9.68 -9.48 7.34
C ALA A 208 9.10 -10.87 6.99
N MET A 209 9.49 -11.46 5.86
CA MET A 209 9.10 -12.82 5.46
C MET A 209 9.63 -13.89 6.42
N ASP A 210 10.91 -13.81 6.81
CA ASP A 210 11.52 -14.73 7.78
C ASP A 210 10.84 -14.63 9.16
N TYR A 211 10.47 -13.42 9.58
CA TYR A 211 9.63 -13.22 10.77
C TYR A 211 8.22 -13.80 10.60
N MET A 212 7.51 -13.52 9.50
CA MET A 212 6.13 -13.97 9.31
C MET A 212 5.99 -15.50 9.30
N TYR A 213 6.91 -16.20 8.63
CA TYR A 213 6.76 -17.62 8.31
C TYR A 213 7.64 -18.55 9.15
N HIS A 214 8.84 -18.10 9.53
CA HIS A 214 9.86 -18.95 10.15
C HIS A 214 10.13 -18.54 11.61
N TYR A 215 11.38 -18.57 12.03
CA TYR A 215 11.82 -18.23 13.39
C TYR A 215 12.65 -16.95 13.42
N GLY A 216 12.57 -16.15 12.35
CA GLY A 216 13.17 -14.82 12.28
C GLY A 216 12.67 -13.90 13.39
N GLU A 217 13.49 -12.92 13.72
CA GLU A 217 13.16 -11.82 14.64
C GLU A 217 12.46 -10.70 13.89
N ASN A 218 11.58 -9.96 14.59
CA ASN A 218 10.88 -8.82 14.00
C ASN A 218 11.89 -7.73 13.60
N PRO A 219 11.92 -7.27 12.33
CA PRO A 219 12.96 -6.39 11.80
C PRO A 219 12.89 -4.94 12.31
N PHE A 220 11.87 -4.55 13.07
CA PHE A 220 11.68 -3.17 13.54
C PHE A 220 12.03 -2.98 15.02
N VAL A 221 12.67 -1.86 15.35
CA VAL A 221 13.09 -1.51 16.72
C VAL A 221 11.87 -1.25 17.62
N GLU A 222 11.96 -1.64 18.89
CA GLU A 222 10.88 -1.39 19.85
C GLU A 222 10.67 0.11 20.11
N LYS A 223 9.42 0.56 20.23
CA LYS A 223 9.01 1.95 20.53
C LYS A 223 9.36 3.01 19.46
N GLN A 224 9.90 2.60 18.31
CA GLN A 224 10.18 3.47 17.16
C GLN A 224 9.21 3.17 16.02
N ILE A 225 8.79 4.20 15.26
CA ILE A 225 7.68 4.05 14.29
C ILE A 225 8.16 3.37 13.00
N MET A 226 9.37 3.68 12.52
CA MET A 226 9.93 3.22 11.24
C MET A 226 11.41 2.78 11.33
N GLU A 227 11.99 2.69 12.53
CA GLU A 227 13.41 2.36 12.70
C GLU A 227 13.64 0.85 12.53
N VAL A 228 14.56 0.49 11.64
CA VAL A 228 14.90 -0.90 11.29
C VAL A 228 16.08 -1.35 12.16
N VAL A 229 16.04 -2.58 12.65
CA VAL A 229 17.17 -3.20 13.38
C VAL A 229 18.36 -3.34 12.43
N GLU A 230 19.55 -2.97 12.90
CA GLU A 230 20.79 -3.02 12.12
C GLU A 230 20.97 -4.38 11.41
N GLY A 231 21.23 -4.34 10.10
CA GLY A 231 21.39 -5.54 9.27
C GLY A 231 20.10 -6.28 8.87
N LYS A 232 18.90 -5.83 9.28
CA LYS A 232 17.61 -6.43 8.87
C LYS A 232 16.99 -5.80 7.62
N GLY A 233 17.70 -4.92 6.92
CA GLY A 233 17.24 -4.27 5.69
C GLY A 233 18.36 -4.07 4.67
N THR A 234 18.00 -3.95 3.39
CA THR A 234 18.90 -3.66 2.27
C THR A 234 18.58 -2.30 1.68
N LEU A 235 19.56 -1.41 1.53
CA LEU A 235 19.37 -0.16 0.82
C LEU A 235 19.11 -0.44 -0.67
N VAL A 236 18.04 0.17 -1.21
CA VAL A 236 17.65 0.13 -2.63
C VAL A 236 17.45 1.55 -3.15
N ASP A 237 17.70 1.74 -4.44
CA ASP A 237 17.45 3.00 -5.14
C ASP A 237 16.48 2.75 -6.30
N PHE A 238 15.26 3.29 -6.19
CA PHE A 238 14.21 3.20 -7.21
C PHE A 238 14.44 4.11 -8.43
N LEU A 239 15.45 4.98 -8.40
CA LEU A 239 15.86 5.78 -9.56
C LEU A 239 17.05 5.16 -10.32
N ASP A 240 17.64 4.07 -9.83
CA ASP A 240 18.62 3.29 -10.60
C ASP A 240 17.93 2.73 -11.86
N PRO A 241 18.40 3.05 -13.08
CA PRO A 241 17.81 2.54 -14.32
C PRO A 241 17.94 1.02 -14.49
N MET A 242 18.71 0.32 -13.63
CA MET A 242 18.76 -1.14 -13.54
C MET A 242 17.66 -1.73 -12.63
N TYR A 243 16.89 -0.90 -11.94
CA TYR A 243 15.74 -1.30 -11.13
C TYR A 243 14.48 -1.46 -12.02
N ASP A 244 14.39 -2.61 -12.70
CA ASP A 244 13.22 -3.00 -13.51
C ASP A 244 12.12 -3.67 -12.64
N GLU A 245 10.84 -3.59 -13.06
CA GLU A 245 9.77 -4.43 -12.50
C GLU A 245 10.15 -5.92 -12.57
N GLU A 246 10.83 -6.38 -13.64
CA GLU A 246 11.32 -7.76 -13.70
C GLU A 246 12.31 -8.09 -12.59
N TRP A 247 13.14 -7.14 -12.15
CA TRP A 247 14.11 -7.32 -11.06
C TRP A 247 13.42 -7.44 -9.70
N TYR A 248 12.42 -6.58 -9.47
CA TYR A 248 11.50 -6.66 -8.33
C TYR A 248 10.84 -8.04 -8.26
N TYR A 249 10.18 -8.48 -9.35
CA TYR A 249 9.53 -9.80 -9.40
C TYR A 249 10.52 -10.98 -9.30
N HIS A 250 11.73 -10.89 -9.88
CA HIS A 250 12.73 -11.96 -9.78
C HIS A 250 13.30 -12.10 -8.37
N ARG A 251 13.59 -11.00 -7.67
CA ARG A 251 14.09 -11.05 -6.29
C ARG A 251 13.04 -11.63 -5.35
N ILE A 252 11.78 -11.21 -5.55
CA ILE A 252 10.60 -11.76 -4.86
C ILE A 252 10.40 -13.26 -5.18
N ALA A 253 10.81 -13.74 -6.35
CA ALA A 253 10.77 -15.17 -6.72
C ALA A 253 11.90 -16.03 -6.12
N SER A 254 12.93 -15.41 -5.54
CA SER A 254 14.12 -16.08 -4.98
C SER A 254 14.10 -16.28 -3.45
N VAL A 255 12.97 -15.98 -2.81
CA VAL A 255 12.67 -16.19 -1.38
C VAL A 255 11.47 -17.13 -1.27
#